data_AF-A0A448Z2C3-F1
#
_entry.id   AF-A0A448Z2C3-F1
#
_cell.length_a   1.000
_cell.length_b   1.000
_cell.length_c   1.000
_cell.angle_alpha   90.00
_cell.angle_beta   90.00
_cell.angle_gamma   90.00
#
_symmetry.space_group_name_H-M   'P 1'
#
loop_
_entity.id
_entity.type
_entity.pdbx_description
1 polymer ?
#
loop_
_entity_poly.entity_id
_entity_poly.type
_entity_poly.pdbx_seq_one_letter_code
_entity_poly.pdbx_strand_id
1 'polypeptide(L)'
;MQAPKDVITYSSVISAWSASGMQSHAVVRAEELLREMEETPEVEPNTVVLNSIMSAWVKSKNPAAINRTTELLEYMEQAQHAPADLVSYNTHLHALSIHSHREPDYAQRANDLLTSLEARYERGEIRFRPNLFSYNVVIDAWCRSQASDAAWNAVKLLRNFINHDSKYQPDTFSFNNVFSALSRTNRPGTTLLAEHLLDYMEIAYKNRIFKNAKADIVSYTCVIVTLARSGEADAAERGEKLLERMKEQYKSGKTYMKPTRVVYNALIDAWAKSGRGVLGSRKAEALLKEMEEMCAMGDASVAPNVITYNNVMTSWARSGTRCAGNMAVKYLDRMTMINGTEGKIEIRPNDKTFHTVINAIAKSPNEMKAQKSLQILRRMDKLYQSGYTGAKPNAVTYNNVLNAAASSGTSTDFKTKRKALDTAIFTLQELQSSQYAQPTESTYSTFIEACYNLLSTDDEVELRDIIENTFEECKEDGQIGDMFLSRLREAAPKDLYEDLLSEVIVANRDEVKVDDLPQSWRCNVRRGGRKSRQPP
;
A
#
# COMPACT_ATOMS: atom_id res chain seq x y z
N MET A 1 -55.69 14.20 -12.52
CA MET A 1 -54.85 15.25 -13.15
C MET A 1 -53.43 15.06 -12.66
N GLN A 2 -52.52 14.56 -13.49
CA GLN A 2 -51.09 14.73 -13.23
C GLN A 2 -50.78 16.22 -13.47
N ALA A 3 -50.00 16.83 -12.57
CA ALA A 3 -49.51 18.18 -12.78
C ALA A 3 -48.74 18.25 -14.12
N PRO A 4 -48.81 19.35 -14.88
CA PRO A 4 -48.05 19.51 -16.10
C PRO A 4 -46.56 19.31 -15.80
N LYS A 5 -45.90 18.43 -16.56
CA LYS A 5 -44.48 18.15 -16.42
C LYS A 5 -43.70 19.32 -17.02
N ASP A 6 -43.30 20.26 -16.17
CA ASP A 6 -42.46 21.39 -16.53
C ASP A 6 -40.99 21.15 -16.12
N VAL A 7 -40.10 22.04 -16.55
CA VAL A 7 -38.66 21.98 -16.25
C VAL A 7 -38.38 21.92 -14.74
N ILE A 8 -39.22 22.57 -13.93
CA ILE A 8 -39.09 22.60 -12.46
C ILE A 8 -39.41 21.24 -11.85
N THR A 9 -40.43 20.55 -12.39
CA THR A 9 -40.81 19.20 -11.98
C THR A 9 -39.70 18.20 -12.30
N TYR A 10 -39.16 18.20 -13.52
CA TYR A 10 -38.03 17.35 -13.91
C TYR A 10 -36.78 17.65 -13.06
N SER A 11 -36.42 18.93 -12.91
CA SER A 11 -35.27 19.37 -12.09
C SER A 11 -35.37 18.87 -10.65
N SER A 12 -36.54 18.99 -10.02
CA SER A 12 -36.75 18.58 -8.63
C SER A 12 -36.63 17.07 -8.46
N VAL A 13 -37.20 16.29 -9.38
CA VAL A 13 -37.14 14.82 -9.34
C VAL A 13 -35.73 14.32 -9.61
N ILE A 14 -35.04 14.82 -10.63
CA ILE A 14 -33.66 14.42 -10.95
C ILE A 14 -32.70 14.84 -9.84
N SER A 15 -32.88 16.02 -9.26
CA SER A 15 -32.08 16.47 -8.10
C SER A 15 -32.30 15.58 -6.88
N ALA A 16 -33.55 15.16 -6.62
CA ALA A 16 -33.87 14.22 -5.55
C ALA A 16 -33.23 12.83 -5.80
N TRP A 17 -33.25 12.34 -7.03
CA TRP A 17 -32.58 11.09 -7.39
C TRP A 17 -31.06 11.19 -7.27
N SER A 18 -30.46 12.29 -7.73
CA SER A 18 -29.03 12.57 -7.55
C SER A 18 -28.65 12.63 -6.06
N ALA A 19 -29.53 13.16 -5.21
CA ALA A 19 -29.34 13.19 -3.77
C ALA A 19 -29.65 11.86 -3.06
N SER A 20 -30.26 10.90 -3.76
CA SER A 20 -30.63 9.61 -3.18
C SER A 20 -29.39 8.72 -2.92
N GLY A 21 -29.49 7.82 -1.94
CA GLY A 21 -28.48 6.79 -1.70
C GLY A 21 -28.47 5.66 -2.74
N MET A 22 -29.39 5.66 -3.71
CA MET A 22 -29.59 4.58 -4.69
C MET A 22 -28.72 4.81 -5.95
N GLN A 23 -27.40 4.79 -5.77
CA GLN A 23 -26.40 5.26 -6.74
C GLN A 23 -26.52 4.68 -8.16
N SER A 24 -26.81 3.38 -8.34
CA SER A 24 -26.93 2.76 -9.67
C SER A 24 -28.27 3.04 -10.35
N HIS A 25 -29.37 2.97 -9.61
CA HIS A 25 -30.72 3.23 -10.14
C HIS A 25 -30.95 4.71 -10.41
N ALA A 26 -30.34 5.60 -9.63
CA ALA A 26 -30.43 7.04 -9.80
C ALA A 26 -29.92 7.50 -11.17
N VAL A 27 -28.84 6.88 -11.69
CA VAL A 27 -28.31 7.20 -13.02
C VAL A 27 -29.28 6.78 -14.11
N VAL A 28 -29.79 5.55 -14.04
CA VAL A 28 -30.74 5.04 -15.04
C VAL A 28 -31.99 5.92 -15.08
N ARG A 29 -32.56 6.25 -13.92
CA ARG A 29 -33.73 7.13 -13.84
C ARG A 29 -33.44 8.55 -14.29
N ALA A 30 -32.27 9.10 -13.98
CA ALA A 30 -31.89 10.43 -14.43
C ALA A 30 -31.77 10.50 -15.97
N GLU A 31 -31.20 9.47 -16.61
CA GLU A 31 -31.12 9.38 -18.08
C GLU A 31 -32.50 9.13 -18.73
N GLU A 32 -33.36 8.30 -18.13
CA GLU A 32 -34.74 8.12 -18.61
C GLU A 32 -35.52 9.43 -18.58
N LEU A 33 -35.40 10.20 -17.49
CA LEU A 33 -36.09 11.48 -17.36
C LEU A 33 -35.53 12.55 -18.30
N LEU A 34 -34.23 12.52 -18.63
CA LEU A 34 -33.66 13.40 -19.65
C LEU A 34 -34.24 13.09 -21.04
N ARG A 35 -34.33 11.80 -21.41
CA ARG A 35 -34.93 11.38 -22.68
C ARG A 35 -36.40 11.77 -22.76
N GLU A 36 -37.16 11.57 -21.68
CA GLU A 36 -38.57 11.98 -21.63
C GLU A 36 -38.72 13.50 -21.80
N MET A 37 -37.79 14.28 -21.23
CA MET A 37 -37.75 15.72 -21.38
C MET A 37 -37.44 16.14 -22.82
N GLU A 38 -36.45 15.51 -23.46
CA GLU A 38 -36.08 15.75 -24.87
C GLU A 38 -37.19 15.35 -25.86
N GLU A 39 -38.01 14.34 -25.51
CA GLU A 39 -39.16 13.90 -26.32
C GLU A 39 -40.41 14.78 -26.12
N THR A 40 -40.46 15.59 -25.06
CA THR A 40 -41.61 16.46 -24.75
C THR A 40 -41.50 17.78 -25.54
N PRO A 41 -42.46 18.11 -26.44
CA PRO A 41 -42.44 19.37 -27.16
C PRO A 41 -42.45 20.57 -26.21
N GLU A 42 -41.68 21.63 -26.53
CA GLU A 42 -41.56 22.89 -25.77
C GLU A 42 -40.79 22.82 -24.43
N VAL A 43 -40.20 21.67 -24.08
CA VAL A 43 -39.46 21.50 -22.81
C VAL A 43 -37.97 21.20 -23.08
N GLU A 44 -37.11 22.21 -22.93
CA GLU A 44 -35.65 22.05 -23.09
C GLU A 44 -34.93 21.88 -21.74
N PRO A 45 -33.94 20.97 -21.62
CA PRO A 45 -33.18 20.78 -20.39
C PRO A 45 -32.34 22.02 -20.08
N ASN A 46 -32.49 22.58 -18.87
CA ASN A 46 -31.70 23.71 -18.43
C ASN A 46 -30.42 23.29 -17.69
N THR A 47 -29.55 24.26 -17.38
CA THR A 47 -28.28 24.04 -16.67
C THR A 47 -28.43 23.26 -15.35
N VAL A 48 -29.53 23.46 -14.61
CA VAL A 48 -29.76 22.78 -13.33
C VAL A 48 -30.03 21.29 -13.54
N VAL A 49 -30.87 20.93 -14.52
CA VAL A 49 -31.18 19.54 -14.87
C VAL A 49 -29.91 18.80 -15.28
N LEU A 50 -29.14 19.38 -16.20
CA LEU A 50 -27.91 18.77 -16.71
C LEU A 50 -26.85 18.60 -15.60
N ASN A 51 -26.66 19.60 -14.74
CA ASN A 51 -25.78 19.51 -13.58
C ASN A 51 -26.21 18.39 -12.60
N SER A 52 -27.51 18.22 -12.38
CA SER A 52 -28.04 17.16 -11.52
C SER A 52 -27.82 15.76 -12.10
N ILE A 53 -27.93 15.60 -13.42
CA ILE A 53 -27.62 14.35 -14.14
C ILE A 53 -26.12 14.04 -14.05
N MET A 54 -25.26 15.02 -14.35
CA MET A 54 -23.81 14.88 -14.19
C MET A 54 -23.46 14.46 -12.76
N SER A 55 -24.09 15.07 -11.76
CA SER A 55 -23.89 14.75 -10.34
C SER A 55 -24.34 13.32 -10.00
N ALA A 56 -25.45 12.84 -10.58
CA ALA A 56 -25.89 11.45 -10.44
C ALA A 56 -24.85 10.47 -11.00
N TRP A 57 -24.32 10.75 -12.19
CA TRP A 57 -23.23 9.97 -12.80
C TRP A 57 -22.00 9.90 -11.91
N VAL A 58 -21.51 11.05 -11.42
CA VAL A 58 -20.33 11.11 -10.56
C VAL A 58 -20.53 10.31 -9.27
N LYS A 59 -21.71 10.42 -8.64
CA LYS A 59 -22.03 9.67 -7.41
C LYS A 59 -22.17 8.16 -7.63
N SER A 60 -22.49 7.72 -8.85
CA SER A 60 -22.55 6.30 -9.20
C SER A 60 -21.19 5.60 -9.18
N LYS A 61 -20.10 6.38 -9.27
CA LYS A 61 -18.72 5.87 -9.44
C LYS A 61 -18.57 4.94 -10.64
N ASN A 62 -19.48 5.02 -11.62
CA ASN A 62 -19.37 4.30 -12.88
C ASN A 62 -18.25 4.93 -13.72
N PRO A 63 -17.29 4.15 -14.26
CA PRO A 63 -16.20 4.68 -15.09
C PRO A 63 -16.68 5.46 -16.32
N ALA A 64 -17.86 5.14 -16.85
CA ALA A 64 -18.48 5.87 -17.96
C ALA A 64 -18.88 7.32 -17.58
N ALA A 65 -18.88 7.66 -16.29
CA ALA A 65 -19.22 9.01 -15.83
C ALA A 65 -18.31 10.08 -16.43
N ILE A 66 -17.02 9.81 -16.68
CA ILE A 66 -16.13 10.79 -17.32
C ILE A 66 -16.63 11.12 -18.72
N ASN A 67 -16.79 10.10 -19.57
CA ASN A 67 -17.24 10.28 -20.96
C ASN A 67 -18.59 11.00 -21.00
N ARG A 68 -19.55 10.55 -20.17
CA ARG A 68 -20.88 11.16 -20.15
C ARG A 68 -20.87 12.59 -19.64
N THR A 69 -20.07 12.91 -18.62
CA THR A 69 -19.94 14.29 -18.15
C THR A 69 -19.18 15.18 -19.14
N THR A 70 -18.27 14.63 -19.95
CA THR A 70 -17.65 15.34 -21.08
C THR A 70 -18.68 15.64 -22.17
N GLU A 71 -19.46 14.65 -22.61
CA GLU A 71 -20.53 14.83 -23.61
C GLU A 71 -21.54 15.91 -23.18
N LEU A 72 -22.00 15.86 -21.92
CA LEU A 72 -22.95 16.85 -21.41
C LEU A 72 -22.35 18.25 -21.32
N LEU A 73 -21.06 18.37 -20.98
CA LEU A 73 -20.37 19.68 -21.01
C LEU A 73 -20.25 20.23 -22.43
N GLU A 74 -19.88 19.40 -23.40
CA GLU A 74 -19.78 19.80 -24.81
C GLU A 74 -21.14 20.25 -25.36
N TYR A 75 -22.22 19.54 -25.01
CA TYR A 75 -23.59 19.97 -25.32
C TYR A 75 -23.92 21.35 -24.72
N MET A 76 -23.60 21.56 -23.44
CA MET A 76 -23.84 22.83 -22.73
C MET A 76 -22.99 24.00 -23.23
N GLU A 77 -21.84 23.74 -23.85
CA GLU A 77 -21.03 24.78 -24.51
C GLU A 77 -21.61 25.22 -25.85
N GLN A 78 -22.37 24.34 -26.53
CA GLN A 78 -23.02 24.63 -27.81
C GLN A 78 -24.45 25.17 -27.65
N ALA A 79 -25.16 24.74 -26.60
CA ALA A 79 -26.55 25.11 -26.36
C ALA A 79 -26.68 26.53 -25.76
N GLN A 80 -27.48 27.40 -26.40
CA GLN A 80 -27.78 28.74 -25.85
C GLN A 80 -28.76 28.70 -24.67
N HIS A 81 -29.65 27.70 -24.61
CA HIS A 81 -30.67 27.57 -23.56
C HIS A 81 -30.13 27.01 -22.23
N ALA A 82 -28.96 26.36 -22.24
CA ALA A 82 -28.36 25.72 -21.07
C ALA A 82 -26.84 25.92 -21.00
N PRO A 83 -26.36 27.16 -20.86
CA PRO A 83 -24.93 27.45 -20.86
C PRO A 83 -24.23 26.78 -19.66
N ALA A 84 -23.04 26.23 -19.91
CA ALA A 84 -22.17 25.71 -18.86
C ALA A 84 -21.77 26.81 -17.86
N ASP A 85 -21.88 26.47 -16.58
CA ASP A 85 -21.49 27.30 -15.45
C ASP A 85 -20.37 26.64 -14.63
N LEU A 86 -19.91 27.31 -13.57
CA LEU A 86 -18.87 26.77 -12.69
C LEU A 86 -19.29 25.46 -12.04
N VAL A 87 -20.58 25.23 -11.79
CA VAL A 87 -21.08 23.98 -11.21
C VAL A 87 -20.90 22.85 -12.20
N SER A 88 -21.23 23.05 -13.48
CA SER A 88 -21.02 22.07 -14.56
C SER A 88 -19.55 21.62 -14.61
N TYR A 89 -18.61 22.57 -14.69
CA TYR A 89 -17.18 22.25 -14.74
C TYR A 89 -16.69 21.59 -13.45
N ASN A 90 -17.13 22.07 -12.28
CA ASN A 90 -16.79 21.46 -10.99
C ASN A 90 -17.30 20.02 -10.87
N THR A 91 -18.48 19.72 -11.39
CA THR A 91 -19.00 18.34 -11.43
C THR A 91 -18.14 17.45 -12.34
N HIS A 92 -17.70 17.94 -13.49
CA HIS A 92 -16.79 17.19 -14.35
C HIS A 92 -15.39 17.01 -13.74
N LEU A 93 -14.83 18.05 -13.10
CA LEU A 93 -13.59 17.94 -12.31
C LEU A 93 -13.72 16.85 -11.25
N HIS A 94 -14.88 16.75 -10.59
CA HIS A 94 -15.12 15.72 -9.57
C HIS A 94 -15.19 14.32 -10.17
N ALA A 95 -15.78 14.18 -11.37
CA ALA A 95 -15.74 12.95 -12.16
C ALA A 95 -14.29 12.49 -12.42
N LEU A 96 -13.45 13.41 -12.93
CA LEU A 96 -12.03 13.14 -13.17
C LEU A 96 -11.32 12.70 -11.89
N SER A 97 -11.51 13.44 -10.78
CA SER A 97 -10.86 13.14 -9.49
C SER A 97 -11.16 11.74 -8.96
N ILE A 98 -12.44 11.35 -8.88
CA ILE A 98 -12.84 10.04 -8.33
C ILE A 98 -12.19 8.88 -9.11
N HIS A 99 -11.99 9.09 -10.41
CA HIS A 99 -11.45 8.09 -11.33
C HIS A 99 -9.95 8.21 -11.60
N SER A 100 -9.25 9.22 -11.07
CA SER A 100 -7.80 9.43 -11.27
C SER A 100 -6.90 8.25 -10.88
N HIS A 101 -7.39 7.32 -10.06
CA HIS A 101 -6.66 6.11 -9.72
C HIS A 101 -6.56 5.13 -10.91
N ARG A 102 -7.35 5.30 -11.97
CA ARG A 102 -7.39 4.43 -13.15
C ARG A 102 -6.35 4.82 -14.18
N GLU A 103 -6.32 6.11 -14.52
CA GLU A 103 -5.45 6.65 -15.56
C GLU A 103 -4.73 7.90 -15.03
N PRO A 104 -3.39 7.97 -15.14
CA PRO A 104 -2.62 9.15 -14.72
C PRO A 104 -3.06 10.46 -15.38
N ASP A 105 -3.55 10.37 -16.62
CA ASP A 105 -3.95 11.50 -17.45
C ASP A 105 -5.14 12.29 -16.89
N TYR A 106 -6.05 11.65 -16.15
CA TYR A 106 -7.24 12.35 -15.62
C TYR A 106 -6.90 13.46 -14.63
N ALA A 107 -5.82 13.30 -13.86
CA ALA A 107 -5.35 14.37 -12.98
C ALA A 107 -4.76 15.55 -13.76
N GLN A 108 -4.07 15.27 -14.87
CA GLN A 108 -3.57 16.31 -15.77
C GLN A 108 -4.73 17.04 -16.45
N ARG A 109 -5.71 16.32 -17.01
CA ARG A 109 -6.92 16.90 -17.59
C ARG A 109 -7.69 17.77 -16.60
N ALA A 110 -7.80 17.34 -15.33
CA ALA A 110 -8.43 18.13 -14.29
C ALA A 110 -7.65 19.43 -14.01
N ASN A 111 -6.31 19.36 -14.02
CA ASN A 111 -5.46 20.52 -13.86
C ASN A 111 -5.58 21.49 -15.04
N ASP A 112 -5.57 20.99 -16.27
CA ASP A 112 -5.68 21.80 -17.49
C ASP A 112 -7.05 22.50 -17.55
N LEU A 113 -8.12 21.81 -17.14
CA LEU A 113 -9.45 22.40 -17.04
C LEU A 113 -9.49 23.53 -16.01
N LEU A 114 -8.89 23.35 -14.83
CA LEU A 114 -8.79 24.42 -13.82
C LEU A 114 -8.00 25.63 -14.36
N THR A 115 -6.86 25.42 -15.01
CA THR A 115 -6.09 26.50 -15.65
C THR A 115 -6.90 27.22 -16.73
N SER A 116 -7.73 26.49 -17.48
CA SER A 116 -8.63 27.11 -18.46
C SER A 116 -9.71 28.00 -17.81
N LEU A 117 -10.23 27.60 -16.64
CA LEU A 117 -11.19 28.40 -15.86
C LEU A 117 -10.54 29.65 -15.26
N GLU A 118 -9.31 29.53 -14.76
CA GLU A 118 -8.49 30.67 -14.31
C GLU A 118 -8.31 31.68 -15.46
N ALA A 119 -7.92 31.21 -16.65
CA ALA A 119 -7.74 32.06 -17.82
C ALA A 119 -9.04 32.72 -18.30
N ARG A 120 -10.19 32.03 -18.22
CA ARG A 120 -11.52 32.64 -18.52
C ARG A 120 -11.85 33.74 -17.51
N TYR A 121 -11.60 33.51 -16.22
CA TYR A 121 -11.80 34.52 -15.18
C TYR A 121 -10.90 35.74 -15.38
N GLU A 122 -9.62 35.55 -15.70
CA GLU A 122 -8.66 36.64 -15.99
C GLU A 122 -9.07 37.49 -17.20
N ARG A 123 -9.76 36.90 -18.19
CA ARG A 123 -10.37 37.60 -19.32
C ARG A 123 -11.66 38.37 -18.98
N GLY A 124 -12.12 38.33 -17.72
CA GLY A 124 -13.28 39.05 -17.24
C GLY A 124 -14.56 38.22 -17.11
N GLU A 125 -14.51 36.90 -17.37
CA GLU A 125 -15.67 36.03 -17.20
C GLU A 125 -15.87 35.64 -15.73
N ILE A 126 -16.42 36.56 -14.92
CA ILE A 126 -16.57 36.44 -13.47
C ILE A 126 -17.26 35.12 -13.06
N ARG A 127 -18.20 34.62 -13.87
CA ARG A 127 -18.95 33.38 -13.60
C ARG A 127 -18.08 32.12 -13.53
N PHE A 128 -16.86 32.16 -14.10
CA PHE A 128 -15.92 31.05 -14.12
C PHE A 128 -14.82 31.16 -13.08
N ARG A 129 -14.91 32.13 -12.15
CA ARG A 129 -13.94 32.27 -11.06
C ARG A 129 -13.81 30.97 -10.27
N PRO A 130 -12.66 30.28 -10.30
CA PRO A 130 -12.47 29.06 -9.52
C PRO A 130 -12.65 29.33 -8.03
N ASN A 131 -13.29 28.37 -7.34
CA ASN A 131 -13.55 28.47 -5.92
C ASN A 131 -12.79 27.40 -5.14
N LEU A 132 -12.94 27.39 -3.81
CA LEU A 132 -12.29 26.40 -2.93
C LEU A 132 -12.56 24.96 -3.38
N PHE A 133 -13.77 24.65 -3.86
CA PHE A 133 -14.10 23.32 -4.37
C PHE A 133 -13.32 22.98 -5.65
N SER A 134 -13.23 23.91 -6.60
CA SER A 134 -12.46 23.74 -7.85
C SER A 134 -11.01 23.33 -7.56
N TYR A 135 -10.32 24.06 -6.69
CA TYR A 135 -8.94 23.72 -6.28
C TYR A 135 -8.87 22.39 -5.53
N ASN A 136 -9.73 22.18 -4.53
CA ASN A 136 -9.71 20.98 -3.70
C ASN A 136 -9.94 19.70 -4.51
N VAL A 137 -10.81 19.74 -5.52
CA VAL A 137 -11.07 18.60 -6.40
C VAL A 137 -9.86 18.28 -7.29
N VAL A 138 -9.16 19.28 -7.82
CA VAL A 138 -7.96 19.01 -8.63
C VAL A 138 -6.80 18.52 -7.76
N ILE A 139 -6.63 19.06 -6.54
CA ILE A 139 -5.65 18.54 -5.58
C ILE A 139 -6.00 17.08 -5.19
N ASP A 140 -7.28 16.76 -5.00
CA ASP A 140 -7.74 15.37 -4.77
C ASP A 140 -7.48 14.47 -5.99
N ALA A 141 -7.65 14.99 -7.21
CA ALA A 141 -7.37 14.26 -8.44
C ALA A 141 -5.89 13.87 -8.52
N TRP A 142 -4.99 14.81 -8.21
CA TRP A 142 -3.56 14.52 -8.07
C TRP A 142 -3.28 13.54 -6.94
N CYS A 143 -3.89 13.71 -5.76
CA CYS A 143 -3.74 12.82 -4.62
C CYS A 143 -4.09 11.35 -4.95
N ARG A 144 -5.13 11.13 -5.77
CA ARG A 144 -5.59 9.80 -6.20
C ARG A 144 -4.84 9.22 -7.39
N SER A 145 -4.09 10.05 -8.12
CA SER A 145 -3.33 9.63 -9.29
C SER A 145 -2.20 8.68 -8.94
N GLN A 146 -1.94 7.71 -9.83
CA GLN A 146 -0.77 6.83 -9.74
C GLN A 146 0.47 7.43 -10.44
N ALA A 147 0.37 8.65 -10.99
CA ALA A 147 1.49 9.32 -11.64
C ALA A 147 2.65 9.54 -10.66
N SER A 148 3.88 9.38 -11.14
CA SER A 148 5.09 9.55 -10.33
C SER A 148 5.24 10.98 -9.80
N ASP A 149 4.83 11.99 -10.59
CA ASP A 149 4.90 13.42 -10.26
C ASP A 149 3.66 13.97 -9.55
N ALA A 150 2.66 13.12 -9.28
CA ALA A 150 1.37 13.53 -8.76
C ALA A 150 1.47 14.37 -7.48
N ALA A 151 2.29 13.95 -6.52
CA ALA A 151 2.47 14.70 -5.26
C ALA A 151 3.13 16.08 -5.47
N TRP A 152 4.03 16.22 -6.44
CA TRP A 152 4.70 17.49 -6.75
C TRP A 152 3.73 18.44 -7.45
N ASN A 153 2.90 17.92 -8.36
CA ASN A 153 1.84 18.69 -8.99
C ASN A 153 0.79 19.15 -7.97
N ALA A 154 0.42 18.30 -7.00
CA ALA A 154 -0.45 18.69 -5.89
C ALA A 154 0.17 19.82 -5.03
N VAL A 155 1.46 19.72 -4.69
CA VAL A 155 2.18 20.77 -3.96
C VAL A 155 2.26 22.06 -4.77
N LYS A 156 2.58 21.98 -6.05
CA LYS A 156 2.65 23.13 -6.96
C LYS A 156 1.30 23.84 -7.05
N LEU A 157 0.22 23.08 -7.20
CA LEU A 157 -1.12 23.62 -7.25
C LEU A 157 -1.52 24.28 -5.93
N LEU A 158 -1.22 23.66 -4.78
CA LEU A 158 -1.46 24.28 -3.47
C LEU A 158 -0.66 25.58 -3.31
N ARG A 159 0.60 25.61 -3.74
CA ARG A 159 1.43 26.82 -3.73
C ARG A 159 0.85 27.93 -4.61
N ASN A 160 0.35 27.58 -5.80
CA ASN A 160 -0.34 28.53 -6.67
C ASN A 160 -1.61 29.05 -6.00
N PHE A 161 -2.41 28.17 -5.39
CA PHE A 161 -3.62 28.55 -4.67
C PHE A 161 -3.35 29.46 -3.45
N ILE A 162 -2.21 29.28 -2.78
CA ILE A 162 -1.73 30.16 -1.70
C ILE A 162 -1.32 31.55 -2.22
N ASN A 163 -0.65 31.60 -3.37
CA ASN A 163 -0.04 32.83 -3.89
C ASN A 163 -1.00 33.66 -4.76
N HIS A 164 -2.04 33.04 -5.33
CA HIS A 164 -3.06 33.77 -6.06
C HIS A 164 -3.86 34.66 -5.11
N ASP A 165 -4.11 35.91 -5.52
CA ASP A 165 -5.04 36.84 -4.84
C ASP A 165 -6.49 36.41 -5.10
N SER A 166 -6.79 35.25 -4.55
CA SER A 166 -8.07 34.60 -4.61
C SER A 166 -8.87 35.00 -3.38
N LYS A 167 -10.15 35.32 -3.55
CA LYS A 167 -11.12 35.50 -2.46
C LYS A 167 -11.19 34.26 -1.56
N TYR A 168 -10.79 33.10 -2.07
CA TYR A 168 -10.78 31.83 -1.40
C TYR A 168 -9.38 31.49 -0.87
N GLN A 169 -9.34 30.89 0.31
CA GLN A 169 -8.09 30.46 0.95
C GLN A 169 -8.10 28.93 1.09
N PRO A 170 -6.92 28.28 1.05
CA PRO A 170 -6.82 26.86 1.37
C PRO A 170 -7.37 26.56 2.77
N ASP A 171 -7.99 25.39 2.90
CA ASP A 171 -8.53 24.87 4.15
C ASP A 171 -7.81 23.59 4.59
N THR A 172 -8.22 23.02 5.73
CA THR A 172 -7.67 21.74 6.21
C THR A 172 -7.73 20.64 5.16
N PHE A 173 -8.77 20.60 4.32
CA PHE A 173 -8.91 19.60 3.26
C PHE A 173 -7.89 19.81 2.15
N SER A 174 -7.63 21.05 1.73
CA SER A 174 -6.58 21.39 0.75
C SER A 174 -5.22 20.82 1.16
N PHE A 175 -4.80 21.10 2.41
CA PHE A 175 -3.53 20.62 2.94
C PHE A 175 -3.50 19.09 3.12
N ASN A 176 -4.59 18.50 3.65
CA ASN A 176 -4.68 17.06 3.88
C ASN A 176 -4.59 16.23 2.59
N ASN A 177 -5.12 16.73 1.47
CA ASN A 177 -4.97 16.06 0.18
C ASN A 177 -3.51 16.08 -0.30
N VAL A 178 -2.79 17.19 -0.10
CA VAL A 178 -1.36 17.27 -0.41
C VAL A 178 -0.54 16.35 0.49
N PHE A 179 -0.78 16.37 1.81
CA PHE A 179 -0.10 15.43 2.73
C PHE A 179 -0.37 13.97 2.38
N SER A 180 -1.60 13.65 2.00
CA SER A 180 -1.97 12.31 1.55
C SER A 180 -1.21 11.91 0.30
N ALA A 181 -1.07 12.81 -0.68
CA ALA A 181 -0.26 12.58 -1.89
C ALA A 181 1.22 12.37 -1.55
N LEU A 182 1.79 13.22 -0.70
CA LEU A 182 3.18 13.11 -0.22
C LEU A 182 3.42 11.78 0.51
N SER A 183 2.48 11.35 1.36
CA SER A 183 2.61 10.10 2.11
C SER A 183 2.72 8.85 1.22
N ARG A 184 2.17 8.90 0.01
CA ARG A 184 2.23 7.78 -0.96
C ARG A 184 3.48 7.82 -1.85
N THR A 185 4.29 8.87 -1.74
CA THR A 185 5.51 9.03 -2.54
C THR A 185 6.75 8.71 -1.72
N ASN A 186 7.72 8.05 -2.34
CA ASN A 186 9.00 7.73 -1.71
C ASN A 186 10.17 8.37 -2.49
N ARG A 187 10.09 9.69 -2.70
CA ARG A 187 11.16 10.48 -3.32
C ARG A 187 11.98 11.20 -2.24
N PRO A 188 13.29 11.46 -2.48
CA PRO A 188 14.09 12.28 -1.59
C PRO A 188 13.46 13.66 -1.36
N GLY A 189 13.56 14.19 -0.14
CA GLY A 189 13.03 15.51 0.23
C GLY A 189 11.53 15.55 0.55
N THR A 190 10.78 14.47 0.32
CA THR A 190 9.34 14.39 0.66
C THR A 190 9.08 14.63 2.15
N THR A 191 9.94 14.09 3.02
CA THR A 191 9.84 14.18 4.48
C THR A 191 9.96 15.62 4.97
N LEU A 192 11.03 16.30 4.56
CA LEU A 192 11.28 17.71 4.89
C LEU A 192 10.16 18.61 4.35
N LEU A 193 9.72 18.37 3.11
CA LEU A 193 8.61 19.12 2.53
C LEU A 193 7.31 18.94 3.32
N ALA A 194 6.98 17.71 3.73
CA ALA A 194 5.79 17.43 4.51
C ALA A 194 5.85 18.10 5.90
N GLU A 195 7.00 18.10 6.56
CA GLU A 195 7.16 18.80 7.84
C GLU A 195 7.09 20.32 7.70
N HIS A 196 7.82 20.90 6.74
CA HIS A 196 7.77 22.34 6.49
C HIS A 196 6.38 22.82 6.11
N LEU A 197 5.63 22.02 5.33
CA LEU A 197 4.25 22.32 4.97
C LEU A 197 3.32 22.25 6.18
N LEU A 198 3.53 21.32 7.12
CA LEU A 198 2.79 21.26 8.38
C LEU A 198 3.08 22.47 9.26
N ASP A 199 4.36 22.82 9.45
CA ASP A 199 4.73 24.00 10.23
C ASP A 199 4.17 25.29 9.59
N TYR A 200 4.22 25.41 8.26
CA TYR A 200 3.61 26.52 7.53
C TYR A 200 2.10 26.60 7.76
N MET A 201 1.38 25.46 7.66
CA MET A 201 -0.06 25.38 7.93
C MET A 201 -0.39 25.84 9.36
N GLU A 202 0.39 25.41 10.36
CA GLU A 202 0.20 25.80 11.75
C GLU A 202 0.46 27.31 11.98
N ILE A 203 1.54 27.84 11.40
CA ILE A 203 1.88 29.27 11.51
C ILE A 203 0.81 30.12 10.82
N ALA A 204 0.38 29.73 9.63
CA ALA A 204 -0.64 30.46 8.87
C ALA A 204 -1.99 30.49 9.59
N TYR A 205 -2.37 29.39 10.26
CA TYR A 205 -3.57 29.35 11.10
C TYR A 205 -3.44 30.24 12.35
N LYS A 206 -2.31 30.16 13.07
CA LYS A 206 -2.04 30.99 14.26
C LYS A 206 -2.07 32.49 13.94
N ASN A 207 -1.46 32.88 12.82
CA ASN A 207 -1.42 34.26 12.35
C ASN A 207 -2.73 34.73 11.69
N ARG A 208 -3.78 33.89 11.68
CA ARG A 208 -5.08 34.16 11.05
C ARG A 208 -5.00 34.50 9.55
N ILE A 209 -3.93 34.05 8.89
CA ILE A 209 -3.76 34.15 7.44
C ILE A 209 -4.79 33.24 6.77
N PHE A 210 -4.85 31.97 7.20
CA PHE A 210 -5.85 31.00 6.75
C PHE A 210 -6.77 30.59 7.91
N LYS A 211 -7.96 31.19 7.97
CA LYS A 211 -8.90 30.99 9.09
C LYS A 211 -9.41 29.55 9.20
N ASN A 212 -9.41 28.81 8.09
CA ASN A 212 -9.97 27.46 7.98
C ASN A 212 -8.90 26.36 7.77
N ALA A 213 -7.59 26.70 7.77
CA ALA A 213 -6.50 25.73 7.58
C ALA A 213 -5.96 25.22 8.91
N LYS A 214 -6.82 24.60 9.70
CA LYS A 214 -6.47 24.11 11.04
C LYS A 214 -5.91 22.70 10.95
N ALA A 215 -4.66 22.49 11.37
CA ALA A 215 -4.05 21.16 11.39
C ALA A 215 -4.86 20.22 12.29
N ASP A 216 -5.10 19.00 11.80
CA ASP A 216 -5.88 17.97 12.48
C ASP A 216 -5.11 16.64 12.55
N ILE A 217 -5.77 15.60 13.06
CA ILE A 217 -5.19 14.26 13.14
C ILE A 217 -4.72 13.74 11.78
N VAL A 218 -5.42 14.07 10.68
CA VAL A 218 -5.07 13.58 9.34
C VAL A 218 -3.79 14.26 8.85
N SER A 219 -3.65 15.58 9.08
CA SER A 219 -2.42 16.32 8.74
C SER A 219 -1.19 15.66 9.37
N TYR A 220 -1.22 15.47 10.70
CA TYR A 220 -0.11 14.86 11.44
C TYR A 220 0.12 13.39 11.07
N THR A 221 -0.95 12.60 10.92
CA THR A 221 -0.84 11.18 10.56
C THR A 221 -0.16 11.02 9.21
N CYS A 222 -0.50 11.84 8.22
CA CYS A 222 0.11 11.76 6.90
C CYS A 222 1.61 12.11 6.94
N VAL A 223 2.01 13.13 7.71
CA VAL A 223 3.43 13.48 7.88
C VAL A 223 4.20 12.36 8.57
N ILE A 224 3.65 11.78 9.65
CA ILE A 224 4.28 10.64 10.35
C ILE A 224 4.37 9.40 9.44
N VAL A 225 3.35 9.13 8.62
CA VAL A 225 3.39 8.04 7.62
C VAL A 225 4.46 8.32 6.55
N THR A 226 4.63 9.58 6.13
CA THR A 226 5.68 9.99 5.19
C THR A 226 7.07 9.70 5.78
N LEU A 227 7.28 10.06 7.04
CA LEU A 227 8.50 9.74 7.80
C LEU A 227 8.72 8.21 7.93
N ALA A 228 7.68 7.45 8.26
CA ALA A 228 7.78 5.99 8.40
C ALA A 228 8.11 5.26 7.08
N ARG A 229 7.77 5.86 5.94
CA ARG A 229 8.02 5.29 4.61
C ARG A 229 9.37 5.65 4.02
N SER A 230 9.98 6.76 4.43
CA SER A 230 11.27 7.20 3.88
C SER A 230 12.43 6.26 4.22
N GLY A 231 12.37 5.61 5.39
CA GLY A 231 13.49 4.81 5.90
C GLY A 231 14.69 5.64 6.36
N GLU A 232 14.55 6.95 6.50
CA GLU A 232 15.56 7.82 7.10
C GLU A 232 15.81 7.42 8.55
N ALA A 233 17.06 7.49 9.01
CA ALA A 233 17.44 6.98 10.32
C ALA A 233 16.92 7.85 11.48
N ASP A 234 16.73 9.15 11.24
CA ASP A 234 16.18 10.16 12.16
C ASP A 234 14.65 10.32 12.04
N ALA A 235 14.01 9.71 11.03
CA ALA A 235 12.57 9.84 10.81
C ALA A 235 11.72 9.38 12.00
N ALA A 236 12.18 8.34 12.72
CA ALA A 236 11.48 7.85 13.90
C ALA A 236 11.52 8.85 15.07
N GLU A 237 12.65 9.53 15.27
CA GLU A 237 12.82 10.55 16.31
C GLU A 237 12.02 11.81 15.99
N ARG A 238 11.99 12.23 14.71
CA ARG A 238 11.13 13.32 14.23
C ARG A 238 9.65 12.98 14.37
N GLY A 239 9.25 11.75 14.03
CA GLY A 239 7.89 11.26 14.23
C GLY A 239 7.46 11.22 15.70
N GLU A 240 8.37 10.87 16.62
CA GLU A 240 8.12 10.89 18.07
C GLU A 240 7.85 12.32 18.56
N LYS A 241 8.64 13.31 18.12
CA LYS A 241 8.39 14.74 18.43
C LYS A 241 7.02 15.22 17.93
N LEU A 242 6.60 14.78 16.75
CA LEU A 242 5.27 15.11 16.22
C LEU A 242 4.15 14.47 17.05
N LEU A 243 4.32 13.21 17.48
CA LEU A 243 3.36 12.55 18.38
C LEU A 243 3.27 13.25 19.75
N GLU A 244 4.40 13.66 20.32
CA GLU A 244 4.42 14.45 21.57
C GLU A 244 3.66 15.77 21.39
N ARG A 245 3.93 16.50 20.30
CA ARG A 245 3.20 17.73 19.95
C ARG A 245 1.68 17.47 19.85
N MET A 246 1.26 16.36 19.24
CA MET A 246 -0.17 15.98 19.18
C MET A 246 -0.76 15.72 20.57
N LYS A 247 -0.04 14.99 21.43
CA LYS A 247 -0.46 14.69 22.81
C LYS A 247 -0.61 15.95 23.65
N GLU A 248 0.33 16.88 23.54
CA GLU A 248 0.26 18.18 24.22
C GLU A 248 -0.96 18.99 23.78
N GLN A 249 -1.21 19.05 22.47
CA GLN A 249 -2.38 19.72 21.92
C GLN A 249 -3.69 19.07 22.40
N TYR A 250 -3.75 17.74 22.44
CA TYR A 250 -4.91 17.03 22.98
C TYR A 250 -5.14 17.36 24.47
N LYS A 251 -4.08 17.33 25.29
CA LYS A 251 -4.13 17.70 26.72
C LYS A 251 -4.56 19.17 26.94
N SER A 252 -4.24 20.06 26.00
CA SER A 252 -4.69 21.46 26.03
C SER A 252 -6.16 21.66 25.63
N GLY A 253 -6.96 20.59 25.54
CA GLY A 253 -8.39 20.63 25.21
C GLY A 253 -8.72 20.51 23.72
N LYS A 254 -7.74 20.28 22.84
CA LYS A 254 -7.99 20.10 21.40
C LYS A 254 -8.35 18.64 21.09
N THR A 255 -9.62 18.28 21.32
CA THR A 255 -10.12 16.89 21.16
C THR A 255 -9.90 16.29 19.76
N TYR A 256 -9.93 17.11 18.71
CA TYR A 256 -9.67 16.72 17.31
C TYR A 256 -8.20 16.33 17.02
N MET A 257 -7.30 16.48 18.00
CA MET A 257 -5.87 16.12 17.90
C MET A 257 -5.52 14.82 18.63
N LYS A 258 -6.54 14.09 19.14
CA LYS A 258 -6.33 12.82 19.86
C LYS A 258 -5.57 11.82 18.98
N PRO A 259 -4.37 11.35 19.38
CA PRO A 259 -3.65 10.34 18.62
C PRO A 259 -4.47 9.05 18.50
N THR A 260 -4.46 8.42 17.33
CA THR A 260 -5.16 7.15 17.08
C THR A 260 -4.17 6.03 16.83
N ARG A 261 -4.67 4.79 16.83
CA ARG A 261 -3.92 3.59 16.43
C ARG A 261 -3.10 3.74 15.14
N VAL A 262 -3.60 4.51 14.15
CA VAL A 262 -2.89 4.72 12.87
C VAL A 262 -1.56 5.44 13.08
N VAL A 263 -1.55 6.48 13.95
CA VAL A 263 -0.34 7.26 14.27
C VAL A 263 0.69 6.38 14.97
N TYR A 264 0.27 5.62 15.98
CA TYR A 264 1.17 4.72 16.70
C TYR A 264 1.73 3.63 15.80
N ASN A 265 0.89 2.99 14.98
CA ASN A 265 1.35 1.96 14.05
C ASN A 265 2.39 2.50 13.05
N ALA A 266 2.19 3.73 12.54
CA ALA A 266 3.14 4.39 11.67
C ALA A 266 4.47 4.68 12.39
N LEU A 267 4.43 5.14 13.64
CA LEU A 267 5.64 5.42 14.41
C LEU A 267 6.41 4.14 14.80
N ILE A 268 5.71 3.06 15.15
CA ILE A 268 6.33 1.75 15.41
C ILE A 268 6.99 1.21 14.13
N ASP A 269 6.35 1.37 12.97
CA ASP A 269 6.96 1.01 11.67
C ASP A 269 8.19 1.88 11.35
N ALA A 270 8.15 3.19 11.66
CA ALA A 270 9.30 4.08 11.53
C ALA A 270 10.48 3.61 12.39
N TRP A 271 10.24 3.28 13.67
CA TRP A 271 11.25 2.73 14.56
C TRP A 271 11.81 1.40 14.05
N ALA A 272 10.95 0.52 13.52
CA ALA A 272 11.36 -0.74 12.92
C ALA A 272 12.28 -0.57 11.70
N LYS A 273 12.14 0.54 10.96
CA LYS A 273 12.93 0.85 9.76
C LYS A 273 14.14 1.75 10.00
N SER A 274 14.23 2.42 11.14
CA SER A 274 15.29 3.38 11.49
C SER A 274 16.71 2.82 11.49
N GLY A 275 16.89 1.49 11.49
CA GLY A 275 18.20 0.85 11.58
C GLY A 275 18.89 1.00 12.94
N ARG A 276 18.22 1.56 13.97
CA ARG A 276 18.76 1.79 15.32
C ARG A 276 18.84 0.52 16.19
N GLY A 277 18.79 -0.67 15.59
CA GLY A 277 18.95 -1.96 16.27
C GLY A 277 18.03 -2.15 17.48
N VAL A 278 18.64 -2.40 18.65
CA VAL A 278 17.95 -2.62 19.93
C VAL A 278 17.23 -1.37 20.42
N LEU A 279 17.81 -0.18 20.22
CA LEU A 279 17.19 1.08 20.68
C LEU A 279 15.86 1.28 19.96
N GLY A 280 15.84 1.08 18.64
CA GLY A 280 14.60 1.15 17.86
C GLY A 280 13.57 0.12 18.28
N SER A 281 14.00 -1.10 18.61
CA SER A 281 13.10 -2.15 19.11
C SER A 281 12.52 -1.80 20.49
N ARG A 282 13.32 -1.28 21.42
CA ARG A 282 12.83 -0.83 22.74
C ARG A 282 11.86 0.34 22.64
N LYS A 283 12.09 1.28 21.72
CA LYS A 283 11.16 2.38 21.45
C LYS A 283 9.84 1.88 20.86
N ALA A 284 9.90 0.94 19.91
CA ALA A 284 8.71 0.27 19.39
C ALA A 284 7.90 -0.46 20.48
N GLU A 285 8.58 -1.16 21.41
CA GLU A 285 7.94 -1.80 22.56
C GLU A 285 7.33 -0.80 23.54
N ALA A 286 8.01 0.32 23.81
CA ALA A 286 7.51 1.37 24.69
C ALA A 286 6.20 1.97 24.15
N LEU A 287 6.13 2.22 22.84
CA LEU A 287 4.91 2.69 22.18
C LEU A 287 3.78 1.67 22.25
N LEU A 288 4.06 0.38 22.03
CA LEU A 288 3.06 -0.68 22.20
C LEU A 288 2.54 -0.72 23.65
N LYS A 289 3.43 -0.63 24.63
CA LYS A 289 3.05 -0.62 26.05
C LYS A 289 2.17 0.58 26.38
N GLU A 290 2.50 1.76 25.86
CA GLU A 290 1.66 2.96 26.01
C GLU A 290 0.27 2.76 25.41
N MET A 291 0.18 2.15 24.22
CA MET A 291 -1.12 1.80 23.61
C MET A 291 -1.94 0.83 24.47
N GLU A 292 -1.30 -0.19 25.03
CA GLU A 292 -1.96 -1.18 25.91
C GLU A 292 -2.47 -0.53 27.20
N GLU A 293 -1.67 0.34 27.83
CA GLU A 293 -2.06 1.08 29.04
C GLU A 293 -3.25 2.01 28.77
N MET A 294 -3.23 2.78 27.67
CA MET A 294 -4.36 3.63 27.30
C MET A 294 -5.62 2.82 26.97
N CYS A 295 -5.46 1.68 26.28
CA CYS A 295 -6.57 0.77 26.01
C CYS A 295 -7.16 0.19 27.30
N ALA A 296 -6.32 -0.14 28.29
CA ALA A 296 -6.76 -0.61 29.61
C ALA A 296 -7.50 0.47 30.40
N MET A 297 -7.15 1.76 30.19
CA MET A 297 -7.88 2.91 30.72
C MET A 297 -9.19 3.22 29.97
N GLY A 298 -9.60 2.37 29.02
CA GLY A 298 -10.87 2.50 28.28
C GLY A 298 -10.76 3.20 26.93
N ASP A 299 -9.55 3.54 26.46
CA ASP A 299 -9.38 4.19 25.17
C ASP A 299 -9.28 3.19 24.00
N ALA A 300 -10.43 2.81 23.46
CA ALA A 300 -10.50 1.91 22.31
C ALA A 300 -9.85 2.49 21.04
N SER A 301 -9.68 3.81 20.92
CA SER A 301 -9.15 4.45 19.69
C SER A 301 -7.67 4.18 19.43
N VAL A 302 -6.96 3.71 20.46
CA VAL A 302 -5.53 3.36 20.42
C VAL A 302 -5.29 1.86 20.66
N ALA A 303 -6.35 1.05 20.73
CA ALA A 303 -6.25 -0.39 21.01
C ALA A 303 -5.33 -1.12 19.99
N PRO A 304 -4.23 -1.75 20.41
CA PRO A 304 -3.34 -2.49 19.52
C PRO A 304 -4.07 -3.52 18.66
N ASN A 305 -3.61 -3.72 17.44
CA ASN A 305 -4.13 -4.75 16.53
C ASN A 305 -2.99 -5.61 15.95
N VAL A 306 -3.32 -6.55 15.06
CA VAL A 306 -2.34 -7.40 14.36
C VAL A 306 -1.19 -6.59 13.73
N ILE A 307 -1.49 -5.42 13.16
CA ILE A 307 -0.47 -4.55 12.53
C ILE A 307 0.51 -4.03 13.59
N THR A 308 0.00 -3.60 14.75
CA THR A 308 0.84 -3.10 15.86
C THR A 308 1.86 -4.15 16.30
N TYR A 309 1.40 -5.37 16.61
CA TYR A 309 2.29 -6.45 17.04
C TYR A 309 3.25 -6.89 15.93
N ASN A 310 2.78 -6.99 14.69
CA ASN A 310 3.65 -7.34 13.55
C ASN A 310 4.76 -6.31 13.34
N ASN A 311 4.48 -5.01 13.54
CA ASN A 311 5.50 -3.97 13.44
C ASN A 311 6.55 -4.08 14.56
N VAL A 312 6.15 -4.38 15.81
CA VAL A 312 7.09 -4.65 16.93
C VAL A 312 7.92 -5.91 16.69
N MET A 313 7.32 -6.99 16.19
CA MET A 313 8.08 -8.19 15.82
C MET A 313 9.05 -7.92 14.68
N THR A 314 8.65 -7.08 13.71
CA THR A 314 9.51 -6.65 12.60
C THR A 314 10.67 -5.79 13.10
N SER A 315 10.47 -4.89 14.08
CA SER A 315 11.56 -4.12 14.67
C SER A 315 12.60 -5.03 15.32
N TRP A 316 12.14 -6.04 16.08
CA TRP A 316 13.03 -7.05 16.65
C TRP A 316 13.74 -7.87 15.60
N ALA A 317 13.06 -8.32 14.54
CA ALA A 317 13.65 -9.06 13.44
C ALA A 317 14.77 -8.28 12.73
N ARG A 318 14.62 -6.95 12.60
CA ARG A 318 15.62 -6.05 12.01
C ARG A 318 16.73 -5.65 12.97
N SER A 319 16.58 -5.88 14.27
CA SER A 319 17.61 -5.56 15.27
C SER A 319 18.87 -6.40 15.13
N GLY A 320 18.79 -7.56 14.45
CA GLY A 320 19.92 -8.49 14.27
C GLY A 320 20.42 -9.14 15.57
N THR A 321 19.71 -8.97 16.68
CA THR A 321 20.15 -9.47 17.99
C THR A 321 19.91 -10.95 18.18
N ARG A 322 20.71 -11.59 19.05
CA ARG A 322 20.53 -13.01 19.41
C ARG A 322 19.15 -13.30 20.03
N CYS A 323 18.55 -12.32 20.70
CA CYS A 323 17.22 -12.45 21.28
C CYS A 323 16.07 -12.13 20.30
N ALA A 324 16.34 -11.65 19.08
CA ALA A 324 15.30 -11.25 18.12
C ALA A 324 14.25 -12.34 17.88
N GLY A 325 14.69 -13.58 17.62
CA GLY A 325 13.80 -14.72 17.44
C GLY A 325 12.95 -15.01 18.69
N ASN A 326 13.57 -15.01 19.87
CA ASN A 326 12.86 -15.25 21.14
C ASN A 326 11.84 -14.15 21.45
N MET A 327 12.18 -12.88 21.15
CA MET A 327 11.27 -11.75 21.33
C MET A 327 10.08 -11.83 20.36
N ALA A 328 10.32 -12.21 19.10
CA ALA A 328 9.23 -12.42 18.15
C ALA A 328 8.28 -13.53 18.61
N VAL A 329 8.81 -14.65 19.11
CA VAL A 329 8.00 -15.75 19.68
C VAL A 329 7.22 -15.28 20.91
N LYS A 330 7.84 -14.51 21.82
CA LYS A 330 7.15 -13.93 22.99
C LYS A 330 5.93 -13.10 22.60
N TYR A 331 6.03 -12.29 21.54
CA TYR A 331 4.90 -11.48 21.07
C TYR A 331 3.83 -12.31 20.36
N LEU A 332 4.21 -13.36 19.62
CA LEU A 332 3.26 -14.33 19.08
C LEU A 332 2.48 -15.06 20.18
N ASP A 333 3.16 -15.45 21.26
CA ASP A 333 2.53 -16.05 22.43
C ASP A 333 1.57 -15.09 23.10
N ARG A 334 1.98 -13.83 23.27
CA ARG A 334 1.11 -12.78 23.80
C ARG A 334 -0.16 -12.59 22.96
N MET A 335 -0.04 -12.50 21.64
CA MET A 335 -1.21 -12.41 20.74
C MET A 335 -2.13 -13.63 20.85
N THR A 336 -1.55 -14.82 21.00
CA THR A 336 -2.31 -16.07 21.15
C THR A 336 -3.05 -16.11 22.49
N MET A 337 -2.39 -15.68 23.58
CA MET A 337 -2.98 -15.62 24.93
C MET A 337 -4.14 -14.62 24.98
N ILE A 338 -3.94 -13.38 24.51
CA ILE A 338 -5.00 -12.35 24.51
C ILE A 338 -6.22 -12.81 23.74
N ASN A 339 -6.03 -13.47 22.59
CA ASN A 339 -7.15 -14.03 21.84
C ASN A 339 -7.87 -15.16 22.60
N GLY A 340 -7.12 -16.03 23.28
CA GLY A 340 -7.68 -17.12 24.08
C GLY A 340 -8.46 -16.67 25.31
N THR A 341 -8.07 -15.55 25.94
CA THR A 341 -8.69 -15.05 27.17
C THR A 341 -9.76 -13.99 26.95
N GLU A 342 -9.58 -13.11 25.96
CA GLU A 342 -10.45 -11.95 25.72
C GLU A 342 -11.27 -12.06 24.42
N GLY A 343 -11.03 -13.09 23.60
CA GLY A 343 -11.76 -13.29 22.34
C GLY A 343 -11.57 -12.17 21.32
N LYS A 344 -10.51 -11.36 21.46
CA LYS A 344 -10.25 -10.19 20.60
C LYS A 344 -9.79 -10.62 19.21
N ILE A 345 -10.75 -10.75 18.29
CA ILE A 345 -10.52 -11.09 16.87
C ILE A 345 -9.49 -10.17 16.22
N GLU A 346 -9.44 -8.88 16.61
CA GLU A 346 -8.51 -7.88 16.05
C GLU A 346 -7.01 -8.13 16.35
N ILE A 347 -6.67 -9.05 17.25
CA ILE A 347 -5.29 -9.35 17.67
C ILE A 347 -4.87 -10.78 17.23
N ARG A 348 -5.74 -11.52 16.54
CA ARG A 348 -5.46 -12.89 16.15
C ARG A 348 -4.27 -12.98 15.18
N PRO A 349 -3.24 -13.80 15.45
CA PRO A 349 -2.11 -13.98 14.53
C PRO A 349 -2.60 -14.38 13.14
N ASN A 350 -1.99 -13.86 12.08
CA ASN A 350 -2.28 -14.27 10.70
C ASN A 350 -1.01 -14.80 10.01
N ASP A 351 -1.14 -15.19 8.75
CA ASP A 351 -0.04 -15.56 7.86
C ASP A 351 1.18 -14.62 7.99
N LYS A 352 0.97 -13.31 7.90
CA LYS A 352 2.05 -12.30 8.04
C LYS A 352 2.71 -12.34 9.41
N THR A 353 1.95 -12.59 10.48
CA THR A 353 2.49 -12.75 11.83
C THR A 353 3.47 -13.92 11.88
N PHE A 354 3.08 -15.09 11.38
CA PHE A 354 3.96 -16.26 11.35
C PHE A 354 5.19 -16.04 10.46
N HIS A 355 5.02 -15.44 9.28
CA HIS A 355 6.14 -15.06 8.41
C HIS A 355 7.15 -14.16 9.13
N THR A 356 6.66 -13.16 9.87
CA THR A 356 7.51 -12.22 10.59
C THR A 356 8.32 -12.93 11.69
N VAL A 357 7.70 -13.84 12.44
CA VAL A 357 8.37 -14.61 13.49
C VAL A 357 9.44 -15.54 12.92
N ILE A 358 9.12 -16.30 11.87
CA ILE A 358 10.07 -17.22 11.22
C ILE A 358 11.25 -16.43 10.64
N ASN A 359 10.99 -15.30 9.99
CA ASN A 359 12.03 -14.43 9.45
C ASN A 359 12.91 -13.82 10.58
N ALA A 360 12.34 -13.47 11.73
CA ALA A 360 13.09 -13.01 12.89
C ALA A 360 14.03 -14.09 13.44
N ILE A 361 13.56 -15.35 13.49
CA ILE A 361 14.37 -16.51 13.89
C ILE A 361 15.49 -16.74 12.88
N ALA A 362 15.19 -16.74 11.58
CA ALA A 362 16.16 -16.93 10.50
C ALA A 362 17.32 -15.92 10.54
N LYS A 363 17.00 -14.64 10.81
CA LYS A 363 17.98 -13.55 10.92
C LYS A 363 18.73 -13.51 12.25
N SER A 364 18.22 -14.18 13.28
CA SER A 364 18.89 -14.19 14.57
C SER A 364 20.13 -15.11 14.55
N PRO A 365 21.24 -14.74 15.21
CA PRO A 365 22.41 -15.59 15.37
C PRO A 365 22.16 -16.68 16.44
N ASN A 366 21.07 -17.43 16.29
CA ASN A 366 20.69 -18.49 17.22
C ASN A 366 21.07 -19.85 16.64
N GLU A 367 21.61 -20.71 17.49
CA GLU A 367 21.73 -22.13 17.18
C GLU A 367 20.33 -22.72 17.01
N MET A 368 20.23 -23.73 16.15
CA MET A 368 18.99 -24.45 15.87
C MET A 368 17.86 -23.57 15.29
N LYS A 369 18.19 -22.50 14.56
CA LYS A 369 17.19 -21.60 13.95
C LYS A 369 16.30 -22.31 12.92
N ALA A 370 16.83 -23.26 12.14
CA ALA A 370 16.04 -24.05 11.20
C ALA A 370 14.92 -24.84 11.93
N GLN A 371 15.26 -25.52 13.03
CA GLN A 371 14.32 -26.33 13.80
C GLN A 371 13.30 -25.47 14.53
N LYS A 372 13.72 -24.34 15.09
CA LYS A 372 12.79 -23.37 15.71
C LYS A 372 11.82 -22.80 14.68
N SER A 373 12.28 -22.47 13.48
CA SER A 373 11.44 -22.04 12.36
C SER A 373 10.41 -23.10 11.98
N LEU A 374 10.82 -24.38 11.89
CA LEU A 374 9.94 -25.50 11.62
C LEU A 374 8.88 -25.69 12.73
N GLN A 375 9.24 -25.51 14.01
CA GLN A 375 8.29 -25.56 15.12
C GLN A 375 7.19 -24.48 15.00
N ILE A 376 7.55 -23.27 14.55
CA ILE A 376 6.57 -22.20 14.32
C ILE A 376 5.66 -22.53 13.13
N LEU A 377 6.20 -23.12 12.05
CA LEU A 377 5.39 -23.62 10.93
C LEU A 377 4.39 -24.70 11.40
N ARG A 378 4.83 -25.65 12.24
CA ARG A 378 3.94 -26.68 12.80
C ARG A 378 2.84 -26.10 13.69
N ARG A 379 3.13 -25.06 14.45
CA ARG A 379 2.12 -24.33 15.23
C ARG A 379 1.10 -23.63 14.33
N MET A 380 1.56 -23.04 13.22
CA MET A 380 0.70 -22.42 12.21
C MET A 380 -0.24 -23.46 11.59
N ASP A 381 0.28 -24.61 11.18
CA ASP A 381 -0.50 -25.72 10.63
C ASP A 381 -1.53 -26.27 11.62
N LYS A 382 -1.14 -26.51 12.88
CA LYS A 382 -2.07 -26.94 13.94
C LYS A 382 -3.23 -25.96 14.16
N LEU A 383 -2.95 -24.65 14.07
CA LEU A 383 -4.00 -23.63 14.17
C LEU A 383 -4.91 -23.64 12.93
N TYR A 384 -4.37 -23.87 11.74
CA TYR A 384 -5.18 -24.01 10.53
C TYR A 384 -6.09 -25.24 10.61
N GLN A 385 -5.55 -26.38 11.04
CA GLN A 385 -6.31 -27.63 11.24
C GLN A 385 -7.43 -27.48 12.29
N SER A 386 -7.29 -26.57 13.26
CA SER A 386 -8.36 -26.24 14.20
C SER A 386 -9.49 -25.38 13.59
N GLY A 387 -9.52 -25.20 12.26
CA GLY A 387 -10.52 -24.43 11.54
C GLY A 387 -10.17 -22.95 11.34
N TYR A 388 -8.96 -22.50 11.68
CA TYR A 388 -8.58 -21.10 11.52
C TYR A 388 -7.93 -20.81 10.16
N THR A 389 -8.73 -20.30 9.23
CA THR A 389 -8.28 -19.96 7.87
C THR A 389 -7.18 -18.90 7.81
N GLY A 390 -7.11 -17.99 8.79
CA GLY A 390 -6.09 -16.94 8.83
C GLY A 390 -4.67 -17.43 9.13
N ALA A 391 -4.51 -18.68 9.58
CA ALA A 391 -3.21 -19.33 9.78
C ALA A 391 -2.87 -20.35 8.69
N LYS A 392 -3.51 -20.30 7.51
CA LYS A 392 -3.24 -21.23 6.40
C LYS A 392 -1.76 -21.13 5.94
N PRO A 393 -0.95 -22.20 6.04
CA PRO A 393 0.42 -22.20 5.50
C PRO A 393 0.42 -21.94 4.00
N ASN A 394 1.46 -21.25 3.52
CA ASN A 394 1.66 -20.98 2.10
C ASN A 394 3.15 -21.06 1.73
N ALA A 395 3.48 -21.01 0.43
CA ALA A 395 4.86 -21.12 -0.05
C ALA A 395 5.82 -20.12 0.62
N VAL A 396 5.35 -18.91 0.96
CA VAL A 396 6.17 -17.91 1.68
C VAL A 396 6.55 -18.39 3.09
N THR A 397 5.65 -19.09 3.79
CA THR A 397 5.96 -19.65 5.11
C THR A 397 7.07 -20.70 5.02
N TYR A 398 6.97 -21.63 4.07
CA TYR A 398 7.98 -22.68 3.84
C TYR A 398 9.32 -22.08 3.39
N ASN A 399 9.30 -21.10 2.46
CA ASN A 399 10.51 -20.40 2.02
C ASN A 399 11.22 -19.68 3.18
N ASN A 400 10.49 -19.14 4.16
CA ASN A 400 11.10 -18.54 5.35
C ASN A 400 11.80 -19.58 6.24
N VAL A 401 11.28 -20.82 6.31
CA VAL A 401 11.95 -21.93 7.02
C VAL A 401 13.21 -22.36 6.26
N LEU A 402 13.14 -22.49 4.94
CA LEU A 402 14.31 -22.78 4.09
C LEU A 402 15.39 -21.71 4.23
N ASN A 403 15.02 -20.43 4.24
CA ASN A 403 15.95 -19.32 4.52
C ASN A 403 16.61 -19.43 5.91
N ALA A 404 15.89 -19.94 6.92
CA ALA A 404 16.47 -20.20 8.24
C ALA A 404 17.49 -21.35 8.18
N ALA A 405 17.25 -22.38 7.37
CA ALA A 405 18.21 -23.45 7.12
C ALA A 405 19.45 -22.93 6.37
N ALA A 406 19.27 -22.19 5.26
CA ALA A 406 20.37 -21.63 4.48
C ALA A 406 21.30 -20.74 5.31
N SER A 407 20.72 -19.82 6.08
CA SER A 407 21.50 -18.96 6.96
C SER A 407 22.20 -19.72 8.10
N SER A 408 21.87 -21.00 8.36
CA SER A 408 22.55 -21.82 9.38
C SER A 408 23.93 -22.30 8.94
N GLY A 409 24.32 -22.11 7.67
CA GLY A 409 25.66 -22.41 7.15
C GLY A 409 26.80 -21.67 7.87
N THR A 410 26.51 -20.54 8.53
CA THR A 410 27.47 -19.80 9.35
C THR A 410 27.84 -20.50 10.67
N SER A 411 27.12 -21.57 11.05
CA SER A 411 27.45 -22.34 12.26
C SER A 411 28.72 -23.16 12.04
N THR A 412 29.60 -23.20 13.05
CA THR A 412 30.80 -24.04 13.03
C THR A 412 30.52 -25.49 13.44
N ASP A 413 29.34 -25.77 14.00
CA ASP A 413 28.98 -27.11 14.48
C ASP A 413 28.37 -27.97 13.34
N PHE A 414 29.09 -29.03 12.97
CA PHE A 414 28.65 -30.00 11.97
C PHE A 414 27.28 -30.60 12.30
N LYS A 415 27.00 -30.89 13.58
CA LYS A 415 25.69 -31.47 13.97
C LYS A 415 24.55 -30.49 13.73
N THR A 416 24.78 -29.21 13.99
CA THR A 416 23.80 -28.15 13.71
C THR A 416 23.58 -27.98 12.20
N LYS A 417 24.64 -28.04 11.39
CA LYS A 417 24.54 -28.02 9.92
C LYS A 417 23.73 -29.20 9.39
N ARG A 418 24.05 -30.44 9.82
CA ARG A 418 23.32 -31.64 9.38
C ARG A 418 21.84 -31.58 9.75
N LYS A 419 21.50 -31.20 10.98
CA LYS A 419 20.09 -31.05 11.37
C LYS A 419 19.37 -29.93 10.61
N ALA A 420 20.09 -28.88 10.19
CA ALA A 420 19.51 -27.82 9.36
C ALA A 420 19.28 -28.31 7.92
N LEU A 421 20.16 -29.17 7.40
CA LEU A 421 20.00 -29.83 6.10
C LEU A 421 18.79 -30.77 6.11
N ASP A 422 18.68 -31.63 7.12
CA ASP A 422 17.53 -32.52 7.30
C ASP A 422 16.22 -31.71 7.37
N THR A 423 16.25 -30.56 8.04
CA THR A 423 15.10 -29.64 8.11
C THR A 423 14.76 -29.06 6.74
N ALA A 424 15.76 -28.68 5.94
CA ALA A 424 15.54 -28.13 4.60
C ALA A 424 14.90 -29.17 3.67
N ILE A 425 15.45 -30.38 3.62
CA ILE A 425 14.95 -31.49 2.78
C ILE A 425 13.50 -31.80 3.16
N PHE A 426 13.24 -31.98 4.46
CA PHE A 426 11.89 -32.25 4.95
C PHE A 426 10.90 -31.12 4.64
N THR A 427 11.34 -29.86 4.70
CA THR A 427 10.47 -28.70 4.41
C THR A 427 10.08 -28.65 2.93
N LEU A 428 10.99 -28.99 2.00
CA LEU A 428 10.68 -29.04 0.58
C LEU A 428 9.73 -30.19 0.25
N GLN A 429 10.02 -31.40 0.73
CA GLN A 429 9.18 -32.59 0.54
C GLN A 429 7.76 -32.40 1.10
N GLU A 430 7.64 -31.75 2.25
CA GLU A 430 6.33 -31.40 2.81
C GLU A 430 5.59 -30.37 1.95
N LEU A 431 6.29 -29.38 1.38
CA LEU A 431 5.65 -28.41 0.49
C LEU A 431 5.16 -29.06 -0.81
N GLN A 432 5.93 -29.97 -1.40
CA GLN A 432 5.56 -30.72 -2.60
C GLN A 432 4.34 -31.62 -2.37
N SER A 433 4.25 -32.24 -1.20
CA SER A 433 3.10 -33.07 -0.79
C SER A 433 1.94 -32.27 -0.18
N SER A 434 2.08 -30.94 -0.06
CA SER A 434 1.10 -30.10 0.61
C SER A 434 -0.18 -29.92 -0.23
N GLN A 435 -1.33 -29.94 0.43
CA GLN A 435 -2.61 -29.59 -0.18
C GLN A 435 -2.85 -28.06 -0.23
N TYR A 436 -1.97 -27.26 0.39
CA TYR A 436 -2.22 -25.83 0.62
C TYR A 436 -1.44 -24.90 -0.32
N ALA A 437 -0.26 -25.33 -0.78
CA ALA A 437 0.64 -24.54 -1.62
C ALA A 437 1.53 -25.47 -2.46
N GLN A 438 2.14 -24.90 -3.49
CA GLN A 438 3.10 -25.58 -4.36
C GLN A 438 4.45 -24.86 -4.30
N PRO A 439 5.57 -25.56 -4.57
CA PRO A 439 6.87 -24.94 -4.75
C PRO A 439 6.85 -23.84 -5.81
N THR A 440 7.69 -22.85 -5.61
CA THR A 440 7.89 -21.73 -6.55
C THR A 440 9.37 -21.67 -6.94
N GLU A 441 9.72 -20.89 -7.97
CA GLU A 441 11.12 -20.57 -8.29
C GLU A 441 11.92 -20.15 -7.04
N SER A 442 11.32 -19.32 -6.18
CA SER A 442 11.93 -18.90 -4.90
C SER A 442 12.17 -20.04 -3.93
N THR A 443 11.31 -21.06 -3.93
CA THR A 443 11.44 -22.22 -3.05
C THR A 443 12.66 -23.04 -3.44
N TYR A 444 12.74 -23.44 -4.71
CA TYR A 444 13.85 -24.23 -5.24
C TYR A 444 15.18 -23.49 -5.14
N SER A 445 15.19 -22.19 -5.47
CA SER A 445 16.37 -21.33 -5.36
C SER A 445 16.91 -21.28 -3.92
N THR A 446 16.02 -21.07 -2.93
CA THR A 446 16.41 -21.01 -1.51
C THR A 446 16.81 -22.39 -0.97
N PHE A 447 16.24 -23.48 -1.49
CA PHE A 447 16.63 -24.83 -1.10
C PHE A 447 18.05 -25.17 -1.58
N ILE A 448 18.39 -24.89 -2.83
CA ILE A 448 19.76 -25.06 -3.35
C ILE A 448 20.75 -24.21 -2.53
N GLU A 449 20.41 -22.94 -2.28
CA GLU A 449 21.22 -22.06 -1.43
C GLU A 449 21.40 -22.65 -0.01
N ALA A 450 20.40 -23.35 0.51
CA ALA A 450 20.50 -24.02 1.80
C ALA A 450 21.48 -25.20 1.76
N CYS A 451 21.34 -26.08 0.77
CA CYS A 451 22.21 -27.24 0.62
C CYS A 451 23.67 -26.83 0.40
N TYR A 452 23.91 -25.87 -0.49
CA TYR A 452 25.24 -25.30 -0.76
C TYR A 452 25.91 -24.73 0.49
N ASN A 453 25.18 -23.98 1.32
CA ASN A 453 25.74 -23.38 2.54
C ASN A 453 25.97 -24.39 3.69
N LEU A 454 25.25 -25.51 3.69
CA LEU A 454 25.25 -26.49 4.77
C LEU A 454 26.19 -27.66 4.53
N LEU A 455 26.40 -28.04 3.27
CA LEU A 455 27.33 -29.10 2.87
C LEU A 455 28.76 -28.55 2.82
N SER A 456 29.73 -29.40 3.17
CA SER A 456 31.15 -29.05 3.10
C SER A 456 31.75 -29.43 1.75
N THR A 457 32.99 -29.01 1.47
CA THR A 457 33.71 -29.41 0.24
C THR A 457 33.90 -30.92 0.13
N ASP A 458 33.90 -31.64 1.26
CA ASP A 458 34.05 -33.09 1.28
C ASP A 458 32.74 -33.82 0.91
N ASP A 459 31.61 -33.11 0.89
CA ASP A 459 30.29 -33.64 0.56
C ASP A 459 29.87 -33.34 -0.90
N GLU A 460 30.84 -33.09 -1.80
CA GLU A 460 30.56 -32.67 -3.19
C GLU A 460 29.61 -33.64 -3.92
N VAL A 461 29.75 -34.95 -3.70
CA VAL A 461 28.87 -35.97 -4.30
C VAL A 461 27.43 -35.80 -3.84
N GLU A 462 27.19 -35.63 -2.53
CA GLU A 462 25.84 -35.43 -1.99
C GLU A 462 25.23 -34.11 -2.50
N LEU A 463 26.04 -33.06 -2.64
CA LEU A 463 25.60 -31.79 -3.20
C LEU A 463 25.19 -31.92 -4.68
N ARG A 464 25.95 -32.66 -5.50
CA ARG A 464 25.65 -32.90 -6.91
C ARG A 464 24.31 -33.64 -7.07
N ASP A 465 24.13 -34.74 -6.33
CA ASP A 465 22.88 -35.51 -6.34
C ASP A 465 21.66 -34.65 -5.95
N ILE A 466 21.80 -33.78 -4.95
CA ILE A 466 20.72 -32.89 -4.53
C ILE A 466 20.41 -31.86 -5.62
N ILE A 467 21.44 -31.25 -6.23
CA ILE A 467 21.25 -30.25 -7.28
C ILE A 467 20.57 -30.86 -8.50
N GLU A 468 20.99 -32.05 -8.94
CA GLU A 468 20.39 -32.77 -10.07
C GLU A 468 18.90 -33.06 -9.82
N ASN A 469 18.57 -33.67 -8.67
CA ASN A 469 17.19 -33.98 -8.33
C ASN A 469 16.34 -32.70 -8.23
N THR A 470 16.85 -31.65 -7.58
CA THR A 470 16.13 -30.36 -7.46
C THR A 470 15.92 -29.70 -8.81
N PHE A 471 16.87 -29.83 -9.74
CA PHE A 471 16.77 -29.29 -11.09
C PHE A 471 15.64 -29.96 -11.86
N GLU A 472 15.59 -31.30 -11.86
CA GLU A 472 14.51 -32.04 -12.53
C GLU A 472 13.13 -31.75 -11.90
N GLU A 473 13.02 -31.69 -10.57
CA GLU A 473 11.78 -31.28 -9.90
C GLU A 473 11.34 -29.84 -10.29
N CYS A 474 12.27 -28.89 -10.30
CA CYS A 474 12.00 -27.50 -10.69
C CYS A 474 11.61 -27.38 -12.18
N LYS A 475 12.20 -28.22 -13.03
CA LYS A 475 11.91 -28.34 -14.46
C LYS A 475 10.52 -28.90 -14.72
N GLU A 476 10.14 -29.98 -14.02
CA GLU A 476 8.79 -30.58 -14.09
C GLU A 476 7.71 -29.61 -13.63
N ASP A 477 7.98 -28.83 -12.57
CA ASP A 477 7.07 -27.80 -12.07
C ASP A 477 7.02 -26.54 -12.95
N GLY A 478 7.88 -26.43 -13.96
CA GLY A 478 7.96 -25.27 -14.86
C GLY A 478 8.36 -23.98 -14.14
N GLN A 479 9.22 -24.08 -13.12
CA GLN A 479 9.65 -22.99 -12.23
C GLN A 479 11.09 -22.50 -12.49
N ILE A 480 11.71 -22.86 -13.61
CA ILE A 480 13.08 -22.41 -13.95
C ILE A 480 13.04 -20.96 -14.45
N GLY A 481 13.39 -20.03 -13.56
CA GLY A 481 13.52 -18.60 -13.83
C GLY A 481 14.93 -18.03 -13.56
N ASP A 482 15.07 -16.71 -13.65
CA ASP A 482 16.37 -16.03 -13.59
C ASP A 482 17.02 -16.20 -12.21
N MET A 483 16.22 -16.22 -11.15
CA MET A 483 16.72 -16.39 -9.78
C MET A 483 17.22 -17.81 -9.55
N PHE A 484 16.51 -18.81 -10.08
CA PHE A 484 16.94 -20.20 -9.98
C PHE A 484 18.23 -20.44 -10.76
N LEU A 485 18.32 -19.97 -12.01
CA LEU A 485 19.55 -20.08 -12.82
C LEU A 485 20.75 -19.39 -12.16
N SER A 486 20.55 -18.19 -11.60
CA SER A 486 21.59 -17.46 -10.88
C SER A 486 22.09 -18.24 -9.67
N ARG A 487 21.19 -18.85 -8.89
CA ARG A 487 21.55 -19.66 -7.72
C ARG A 487 22.21 -20.98 -8.11
N LEU A 488 21.73 -21.63 -9.16
CA LEU A 488 22.31 -22.86 -9.69
C LEU A 488 23.76 -22.62 -10.13
N ARG A 489 24.03 -21.52 -10.83
CA ARG A 489 25.38 -21.13 -11.26
C ARG A 489 26.35 -20.89 -10.10
N GLU A 490 25.84 -20.36 -8.98
CA GLU A 490 26.65 -20.11 -7.79
C GLU A 490 26.95 -21.40 -7.00
N ALA A 491 26.01 -22.36 -6.99
CA ALA A 491 26.08 -23.55 -6.15
C ALA A 491 26.63 -24.79 -6.84
N ALA A 492 26.39 -24.96 -8.14
CA ALA A 492 26.76 -26.15 -8.89
C ALA A 492 28.23 -26.11 -9.36
N PRO A 493 28.96 -27.23 -9.31
CA PRO A 493 30.22 -27.40 -10.04
C PRO A 493 30.04 -27.08 -11.53
N LYS A 494 31.08 -26.53 -12.16
CA LYS A 494 31.00 -26.00 -13.53
C LYS A 494 30.59 -27.05 -14.56
N ASP A 495 31.15 -28.25 -14.44
CA ASP A 495 30.83 -29.42 -15.26
C ASP A 495 29.36 -29.83 -15.08
N LEU A 496 28.87 -29.92 -13.85
CA LEU A 496 27.46 -30.23 -13.59
C LEU A 496 26.52 -29.16 -14.16
N TYR A 497 26.87 -27.88 -14.05
CA TYR A 497 26.08 -26.79 -14.61
C TYR A 497 25.98 -26.87 -16.14
N GLU A 498 27.09 -27.21 -16.81
CA GLU A 498 27.13 -27.41 -18.25
C GLU A 498 26.31 -28.64 -18.67
N ASP A 499 26.38 -29.74 -17.91
CA ASP A 499 25.63 -30.96 -18.18
C ASP A 499 24.11 -30.76 -18.04
N LEU A 500 23.65 -30.12 -16.96
CA LEU A 500 22.23 -29.85 -16.69
C LEU A 500 21.57 -28.94 -17.74
N LEU A 501 22.36 -28.03 -18.33
CA LEU A 501 21.88 -27.07 -19.34
C LEU A 501 22.31 -27.44 -20.76
N SER A 502 22.84 -28.64 -20.98
CA SER A 502 23.35 -29.12 -22.26
C SER A 502 22.31 -29.04 -23.40
N GLU A 503 21.03 -29.18 -23.10
CA GLU A 503 19.91 -29.04 -24.06
C GLU A 503 19.70 -27.60 -24.55
N VAL A 504 20.23 -26.60 -23.84
CA VAL A 504 19.95 -25.17 -24.04
C VAL A 504 21.21 -24.33 -24.29
N ILE A 505 22.40 -24.83 -23.92
CA ILE A 505 23.66 -24.13 -24.17
C ILE A 505 23.91 -24.04 -25.68
N VAL A 506 23.69 -22.86 -26.25
CA VAL A 506 24.11 -22.53 -27.61
C VAL A 506 25.59 -22.15 -27.59
N ALA A 507 26.39 -22.82 -28.42
CA ALA A 507 27.81 -22.53 -28.58
C ALA A 507 28.07 -21.02 -28.76
N ASN A 508 28.92 -20.44 -27.91
CA ASN A 508 29.33 -19.01 -27.82
C ASN A 508 28.51 -18.06 -26.92
N ARG A 509 27.87 -18.51 -25.84
CA ARG A 509 27.47 -17.63 -24.73
C ARG A 509 27.87 -18.20 -23.38
N ASP A 510 28.49 -17.36 -22.54
CA ASP A 510 28.87 -17.69 -21.16
C ASP A 510 27.68 -17.66 -20.17
N GLU A 511 26.48 -17.28 -20.62
CA GLU A 511 25.30 -17.10 -19.76
C GLU A 511 24.00 -17.45 -20.49
N VAL A 512 23.24 -18.40 -19.92
CA VAL A 512 21.90 -18.81 -20.37
C VAL A 512 20.86 -17.85 -19.78
N LYS A 513 20.04 -17.23 -20.61
CA LYS A 513 18.92 -16.39 -20.16
C LYS A 513 17.63 -17.19 -20.09
N VAL A 514 16.67 -16.75 -19.28
CA VAL A 514 15.34 -17.38 -19.20
C VAL A 514 14.58 -17.38 -20.54
N ASP A 515 14.91 -16.45 -21.43
CA ASP A 515 14.33 -16.41 -22.78
C ASP A 515 14.92 -17.47 -23.73
N ASP A 516 16.07 -18.03 -23.39
CA ASP A 516 16.70 -19.12 -24.14
C ASP A 516 16.10 -20.50 -23.73
N LEU A 517 15.39 -20.58 -22.59
CA LEU A 517 14.83 -21.83 -22.06
C LEU A 517 13.55 -22.29 -22.78
N PRO A 518 13.30 -23.61 -22.87
CA PRO A 518 12.02 -24.15 -23.33
C PRO A 518 10.83 -23.59 -22.54
N GLN A 519 9.72 -23.33 -23.24
CA GLN A 519 8.53 -22.76 -22.62
C GLN A 519 7.97 -23.64 -21.48
N SER A 520 8.11 -24.96 -21.58
CA SER A 520 7.69 -25.92 -20.54
C SER A 520 8.43 -25.71 -19.22
N TRP A 521 9.71 -25.34 -19.26
CA TRP A 521 10.55 -25.18 -18.06
C TRP A 521 10.25 -23.90 -17.28
N ARG A 522 9.64 -22.91 -17.94
CA ARG A 522 9.40 -21.57 -17.38
C ARG A 522 7.92 -21.18 -17.33
N CYS A 523 7.01 -22.13 -17.61
CA CYS A 523 5.59 -21.85 -17.81
C CYS A 523 4.89 -21.29 -16.55
N ASN A 524 5.42 -21.61 -15.37
CA ASN A 524 4.85 -21.22 -14.08
C ASN A 524 5.68 -20.14 -13.35
N VAL A 525 6.73 -19.61 -13.99
CA VAL A 525 7.55 -18.52 -13.44
C VAL A 525 6.76 -17.22 -13.43
N ARG A 526 6.62 -16.64 -12.23
CA ARG A 526 5.98 -15.32 -12.09
C ARG A 526 6.93 -14.25 -12.62
N ARG A 527 6.65 -13.68 -13.81
CA ARG A 527 7.32 -12.47 -14.31
C ARG A 527 7.06 -11.31 -13.35
N GLY A 528 7.95 -11.12 -12.38
CA GLY A 528 7.90 -9.99 -11.47
C GLY A 528 8.07 -8.70 -12.26
N GLY A 529 7.10 -7.78 -12.15
CA GLY A 529 7.26 -6.39 -12.57
C GLY A 529 8.34 -5.70 -11.72
N ARG A 530 9.62 -6.01 -11.98
CA ARG A 530 10.73 -5.19 -11.53
C ARG A 530 10.62 -3.88 -12.30
N LYS A 531 10.13 -2.82 -11.64
CA LYS A 531 10.43 -1.45 -12.04
C LYS A 531 11.94 -1.38 -12.25
N SER A 532 12.34 -1.20 -13.50
CA SER A 532 13.73 -0.95 -13.87
C SER A 532 14.24 0.21 -13.03
N ARG A 533 15.10 -0.07 -12.04
CA ARG A 533 16.05 0.92 -11.58
C ARG A 533 17.02 1.12 -12.74
N GLN A 534 16.77 2.13 -13.56
CA GLN A 534 17.84 2.66 -14.40
C GLN A 534 18.90 3.25 -13.45
N PRO A 535 20.18 2.86 -13.56
CA PRO A 535 21.27 3.53 -12.87
C PRO A 535 21.50 4.92 -13.51
N PRO A 536 22.24 5.81 -12.82
CA PRO A 536 21.97 7.25 -12.75
C PRO A 536 22.11 8.04 -14.05
#